data_AF-A0A4P7NYB8-F1
#
_entry.id   AF-A0A4P7NYB8-F1
#
_cell.length_a   1.000
_cell.length_b   1.000
_cell.length_c   1.000
_cell.angle_alpha   90.00
_cell.angle_beta   90.00
_cell.angle_gamma   90.00
#
_symmetry.space_group_name_H-M   'P 1'
#
loop_
_entity.id
_entity.type
_entity.pdbx_description
1 polymer ?
#
loop_
_entity_poly.entity_id
_entity_poly.type
_entity_poly.pdbx_seq_one_letter_code
_entity_poly.pdbx_strand_id
1 'polypeptide(L)'
;MKTLILGIGNLLWADEGFGIRCVEAMDALYEFDDSVELMDGGTQGIYLVHHVQDADNLIVFDAIDYGLEPGEVKVIRDDKVPNFMGCKKVSLHQTGFQEVLSTAKLMENYPKNIALIGVQPELIEDFGGSLTPKVEAQLENCIEIAVEIVKSWGVDVIKRPEPELSLVQKELDKTKYEQERPAEDVALRVGDERVLVDDQFKLRDQPLHQGISNVKSVPIDGRKLFESKS
;
A
#
# COMPACT_ATOMS: atom_id res chain seq x y z
N MET A 1 8.14 23.21 10.63
CA MET A 1 7.00 22.31 10.80
C MET A 1 7.19 21.22 9.77
N LYS A 2 7.36 19.96 10.16
CA LYS A 2 7.71 18.88 9.23
C LYS A 2 6.45 18.17 8.74
N THR A 3 6.31 17.96 7.44
CA THR A 3 5.19 17.24 6.82
C THR A 3 5.71 15.95 6.22
N LEU A 4 5.13 14.81 6.60
CA LEU A 4 5.41 13.51 6.01
C LEU A 4 4.22 13.10 5.12
N ILE A 5 4.51 12.73 3.88
CA ILE A 5 3.56 12.16 2.93
C ILE A 5 3.97 10.72 2.67
N LEU A 6 3.17 9.79 3.19
CA LEU A 6 3.52 8.39 3.29
C LEU A 6 2.62 7.54 2.39
N GLY A 7 3.24 6.76 1.53
CA GLY A 7 2.57 5.73 0.72
C GLY A 7 2.71 4.39 1.42
N ILE A 8 1.60 3.77 1.80
CA ILE A 8 1.58 2.43 2.38
C ILE A 8 1.00 1.48 1.36
N GLY A 9 1.57 0.28 1.30
CA GLY A 9 1.05 -0.74 0.40
C GLY A 9 2.09 -1.75 -0.03
N ASN A 10 1.69 -2.60 -0.96
CA ASN A 10 2.56 -3.60 -1.56
C ASN A 10 2.49 -3.49 -3.09
N LEU A 11 3.56 -2.96 -3.69
CA LEU A 11 3.65 -2.73 -5.13
C LEU A 11 3.44 -3.99 -5.97
N LEU A 12 3.71 -5.16 -5.40
CA LEU A 12 3.60 -6.45 -6.08
C LEU A 12 2.18 -7.04 -6.02
N TRP A 13 1.21 -6.36 -5.43
CA TRP A 13 -0.11 -6.89 -5.10
C TRP A 13 -1.25 -6.03 -5.67
N ALA A 14 -1.25 -5.85 -7.00
CA ALA A 14 -2.29 -5.11 -7.73
C ALA A 14 -2.68 -3.80 -7.04
N ASP A 15 -3.94 -3.62 -6.63
CA ASP A 15 -4.42 -2.39 -6.02
C ASP A 15 -3.80 -2.11 -4.63
N GLU A 16 -3.21 -3.09 -3.95
CA GLU A 16 -2.44 -2.82 -2.71
C GLU A 16 -1.23 -1.90 -2.97
N GLY A 17 -0.77 -1.78 -4.21
CA GLY A 17 0.30 -0.85 -4.58
C GLY A 17 -0.12 0.61 -4.62
N PHE A 18 -1.42 0.92 -4.46
CA PHE A 18 -1.97 2.26 -4.68
C PHE A 18 -1.26 3.37 -3.89
N GLY A 19 -1.05 3.16 -2.59
CA GLY A 19 -0.46 4.19 -1.75
C GLY A 19 0.95 4.58 -2.18
N ILE A 20 1.75 3.60 -2.58
CA ILE A 20 3.10 3.81 -3.13
C ILE A 20 3.02 4.56 -4.46
N ARG A 21 2.12 4.13 -5.37
CA ARG A 21 1.94 4.79 -6.68
C ARG A 21 1.47 6.24 -6.55
N CYS A 22 0.67 6.58 -5.54
CA CYS A 22 0.32 7.98 -5.23
C CYS A 22 1.55 8.81 -4.88
N VAL A 23 2.43 8.31 -4.01
CA VAL A 23 3.65 9.03 -3.61
C VAL A 23 4.61 9.20 -4.79
N GLU A 24 4.82 8.14 -5.59
CA GLU A 24 5.66 8.20 -6.79
C GLU A 24 5.15 9.25 -7.79
N ALA A 25 3.84 9.25 -8.06
CA ALA A 25 3.24 10.20 -8.97
C ALA A 25 3.25 11.63 -8.40
N MET A 26 3.10 11.79 -7.08
CA MET A 26 3.17 13.08 -6.42
C MET A 26 4.58 13.68 -6.47
N ASP A 27 5.62 12.87 -6.25
CA ASP A 27 7.03 13.27 -6.43
C ASP A 27 7.32 13.71 -7.85
N ALA A 28 6.80 12.95 -8.83
CA ALA A 28 6.98 13.29 -10.22
C ALA A 28 6.30 14.61 -10.62
N LEU A 29 5.12 14.90 -10.06
CA LEU A 29 4.28 16.02 -10.49
C LEU A 29 4.48 17.31 -9.70
N TYR A 30 5.03 17.23 -8.49
CA TYR A 30 5.10 18.37 -7.57
C TYR A 30 6.50 18.57 -6.99
N GLU A 31 6.79 19.81 -6.65
CA GLU A 31 7.97 20.23 -5.91
C GLU A 31 7.51 20.81 -4.58
N PHE A 32 8.22 20.41 -3.52
CA PHE A 32 8.00 20.84 -2.15
C PHE A 32 9.30 21.43 -1.61
N ASP A 33 9.19 22.27 -0.56
CA ASP A 33 10.36 22.70 0.19
C ASP A 33 10.90 21.58 1.09
N ASP A 34 12.08 21.81 1.70
CA ASP A 34 12.76 20.87 2.59
C ASP A 34 11.96 20.46 3.84
N SER A 35 10.82 21.10 4.11
CA SER A 35 9.95 20.75 5.24
C SER A 35 9.01 19.58 4.92
N VAL A 36 8.93 19.14 3.66
CA VAL A 36 8.09 18.02 3.22
C VAL A 36 8.95 16.82 2.85
N GLU A 37 8.60 15.67 3.39
CA GLU A 37 9.21 14.38 3.08
C GLU A 37 8.17 13.49 2.40
N LEU A 38 8.45 13.05 1.18
CA LEU A 38 7.70 12.00 0.49
C LEU A 38 8.39 10.67 0.75
N MET A 39 7.63 9.66 1.18
CA MET A 39 8.18 8.37 1.58
C MET A 39 7.34 7.20 1.07
N ASP A 40 8.01 6.25 0.42
CA ASP A 40 7.50 4.89 0.27
C ASP A 40 7.68 4.15 1.61
N GLY A 41 6.57 3.93 2.31
CA GLY A 41 6.52 3.17 3.56
C GLY A 41 6.35 1.67 3.35
N GLY A 42 6.01 1.24 2.13
CA GLY A 42 5.72 -0.12 1.76
C GLY A 42 4.93 -0.88 2.82
N THR A 43 5.51 -1.97 3.30
CA THR A 43 4.94 -2.85 4.34
C THR A 43 5.71 -2.79 5.66
N GLN A 44 6.46 -1.71 5.91
CA GLN A 44 7.44 -1.61 7.01
C GLN A 44 6.83 -1.62 8.43
N GLY A 45 5.54 -1.35 8.60
CA GLY A 45 4.86 -1.41 9.89
C GLY A 45 5.58 -0.58 10.97
N ILE A 46 5.88 -1.20 12.12
CA ILE A 46 6.47 -0.53 13.30
C ILE A 46 7.75 0.26 13.04
N TYR A 47 8.52 -0.06 11.99
CA TYR A 47 9.72 0.68 11.63
C TYR A 47 9.43 2.13 11.20
N LEU A 48 8.18 2.44 10.86
CA LEU A 48 7.74 3.79 10.49
C LEU A 48 7.50 4.71 11.69
N VAL A 49 7.57 4.20 12.93
CA VAL A 49 7.31 4.99 14.16
C VAL A 49 8.16 6.25 14.22
N HIS A 50 9.46 6.15 13.97
CA HIS A 50 10.35 7.32 14.07
C HIS A 50 9.99 8.41 13.06
N HIS A 51 9.66 8.02 11.83
CA HIS A 51 9.23 8.96 10.79
C HIS A 51 7.91 9.66 11.16
N VAL A 52 6.96 8.92 11.72
CA VAL A 52 5.68 9.48 12.19
C VAL A 52 5.88 10.41 13.39
N GLN A 53 6.78 10.08 14.31
CA GLN A 53 7.07 10.90 15.49
C GLN A 53 7.78 12.21 15.16
N ASP A 54 8.63 12.20 14.13
CA ASP A 54 9.36 13.38 13.69
C ASP A 54 8.48 14.36 12.88
N ALA A 55 7.28 13.94 12.46
CA ALA A 55 6.37 14.73 11.64
C ALA A 55 5.37 15.54 12.49
N ASP A 56 5.20 16.82 12.15
CA ASP A 56 4.09 17.63 12.67
C ASP A 56 2.78 17.34 11.92
N ASN A 57 2.88 17.06 10.61
CA ASN A 57 1.74 16.76 9.75
C ASN A 57 1.98 15.44 9.01
N LEU A 58 0.92 14.64 8.85
CA LEU A 58 1.01 13.33 8.21
C LEU A 58 -0.12 13.12 7.17
N ILE A 59 0.24 12.90 5.91
CA ILE A 59 -0.64 12.30 4.89
C ILE A 59 -0.31 10.83 4.76
N VAL A 60 -1.32 9.99 4.70
CA VAL A 60 -1.19 8.56 4.37
C VAL A 60 -2.03 8.23 3.15
N PHE A 61 -1.42 7.62 2.15
CA PHE A 61 -2.12 6.97 1.05
C PHE A 61 -2.14 5.46 1.23
N ASP A 62 -3.29 4.82 1.01
CA ASP A 62 -3.47 3.37 1.16
C ASP A 62 -4.66 2.85 0.33
N ALA A 63 -4.64 1.56 -0.04
CA ALA A 63 -5.81 0.87 -0.57
C ALA A 63 -6.60 0.22 0.57
N ILE A 64 -7.83 0.65 0.79
CA ILE A 64 -8.62 0.25 1.96
C ILE A 64 -9.99 -0.26 1.53
N ASP A 65 -10.33 -1.47 1.96
CA ASP A 65 -11.66 -2.05 1.80
C ASP A 65 -12.64 -1.40 2.78
N TYR A 66 -13.36 -0.43 2.25
CA TYR A 66 -14.45 0.25 2.91
C TYR A 66 -15.77 -0.51 2.81
N GLY A 67 -15.86 -1.55 1.97
CA GLY A 67 -17.12 -2.14 1.51
C GLY A 67 -17.91 -1.20 0.60
N LEU A 68 -17.21 -0.35 -0.15
CA LEU A 68 -17.75 0.59 -1.13
C LEU A 68 -17.57 0.06 -2.55
N GLU A 69 -17.95 0.86 -3.55
CA GLU A 69 -17.70 0.51 -4.96
C GLU A 69 -16.21 0.66 -5.31
N PRO A 70 -15.62 -0.24 -6.11
CA PRO A 70 -14.21 -0.14 -6.50
C PRO A 70 -13.86 1.20 -7.15
N GLY A 71 -12.76 1.80 -6.71
CA GLY A 71 -12.32 3.15 -7.11
C GLY A 71 -12.96 4.29 -6.30
N GLU A 72 -13.85 4.01 -5.34
CA GLU A 72 -14.38 5.07 -4.47
C GLU A 72 -13.29 5.59 -3.52
N VAL A 73 -13.06 6.90 -3.52
CA VAL A 73 -12.06 7.57 -2.69
C VAL A 73 -12.69 8.07 -1.41
N LYS A 74 -11.99 7.86 -0.29
CA LYS A 74 -12.39 8.33 1.04
C LYS A 74 -11.25 9.04 1.73
N VAL A 75 -11.59 10.19 2.30
CA VAL A 75 -10.67 11.02 3.07
C VAL A 75 -11.09 11.02 4.54
N ILE A 76 -10.16 10.73 5.43
CA ILE A 76 -10.37 10.65 6.87
C ILE A 76 -9.34 11.54 7.54
N ARG A 77 -9.75 12.32 8.53
CA ARG A 77 -8.87 13.29 9.21
C ARG A 77 -8.84 13.09 10.72
N ASP A 78 -7.71 13.42 11.31
CA ASP A 78 -7.48 13.59 12.74
C ASP A 78 -7.93 12.36 13.56
N ASP A 79 -8.73 12.57 14.61
CA ASP A 79 -9.19 11.53 15.54
C ASP A 79 -9.94 10.37 14.88
N LYS A 80 -10.40 10.54 13.63
CA LYS A 80 -11.08 9.48 12.89
C LYS A 80 -10.11 8.50 12.24
N VAL A 81 -8.84 8.87 12.04
CA VAL A 81 -7.85 8.04 11.34
C VAL A 81 -7.53 6.74 12.09
N PRO A 82 -7.16 6.75 13.39
CA PRO A 82 -6.83 5.51 14.11
C PRO A 82 -8.01 4.55 14.21
N ASN A 83 -9.22 5.10 14.35
CA ASN A 83 -10.45 4.31 14.41
C ASN A 83 -10.72 3.58 13.10
N PHE A 84 -10.28 4.15 11.98
CA PHE A 84 -10.54 3.58 10.67
C PHE A 84 -9.59 2.42 10.34
N MET A 85 -8.32 2.55 10.69
CA MET A 85 -7.31 1.53 10.43
C MET A 85 -7.52 0.25 11.25
N GLY A 86 -8.18 0.34 12.41
CA GLY A 86 -8.50 -0.82 13.23
C GLY A 86 -9.83 -1.53 12.93
N CYS A 87 -10.73 -0.92 12.15
CA CYS A 87 -12.10 -1.45 11.99
C CYS A 87 -12.24 -2.52 10.89
N LYS A 88 -11.40 -2.50 9.84
CA LYS A 88 -11.48 -3.47 8.74
C LYS A 88 -10.07 -3.87 8.32
N LYS A 89 -9.61 -5.01 8.83
CA LYS A 89 -8.30 -5.58 8.51
C LYS A 89 -8.33 -6.08 7.07
N VAL A 90 -7.80 -5.36 6.10
CA VAL A 90 -7.66 -5.90 4.74
C VAL A 90 -6.34 -6.61 4.64
N SER A 91 -5.25 -5.96 5.08
CA SER A 91 -3.89 -6.49 5.00
C SER A 91 -3.14 -6.49 6.35
N LEU A 92 -2.03 -7.23 6.40
CA LEU A 92 -1.11 -7.25 7.55
C LEU A 92 -0.42 -5.90 7.78
N HIS A 93 -0.11 -5.15 6.71
CA HIS A 93 0.59 -3.87 6.82
C HIS A 93 -0.31 -2.75 7.39
N GLN A 94 -1.63 -2.82 7.17
CA GLN A 94 -2.58 -1.92 7.84
C GLN A 94 -2.63 -2.12 9.36
N THR A 95 -2.55 -3.38 9.81
CA THR A 95 -2.43 -3.68 11.25
C THR A 95 -1.12 -3.11 11.80
N GLY A 96 -0.02 -3.27 11.06
CA GLY A 96 1.28 -2.72 11.44
C GLY A 96 1.28 -1.19 11.55
N PHE A 97 0.57 -0.47 10.68
CA PHE A 97 0.53 0.99 10.77
C PHE A 97 -0.41 1.51 11.86
N GLN A 98 -1.46 0.78 12.25
CA GLN A 98 -2.22 1.11 13.45
C GLN A 98 -1.35 1.04 14.71
N GLU A 99 -0.44 0.06 14.80
CA GLU A 99 0.53 -0.05 15.88
C GLU A 99 1.50 1.13 15.90
N VAL A 100 1.92 1.60 14.71
CA VAL A 100 2.74 2.82 14.56
C VAL A 100 2.04 4.03 15.18
N LEU A 101 0.80 4.31 14.77
CA LEU A 101 0.03 5.44 15.27
C LEU A 101 -0.22 5.34 16.79
N SER A 102 -0.53 4.13 17.27
CA SER A 102 -0.76 3.87 18.69
C SER A 102 0.51 4.09 19.53
N THR A 103 1.66 3.68 19.00
CA THR A 103 2.97 3.85 19.65
C THR A 103 3.35 5.33 19.69
N ALA A 104 3.22 6.05 18.57
CA ALA A 104 3.46 7.49 18.51
C ALA A 104 2.60 8.26 19.53
N LYS A 105 1.32 7.88 19.66
CA LYS A 105 0.39 8.45 20.64
C LYS A 105 0.79 8.13 22.09
N LEU A 106 1.17 6.88 22.37
CA LEU A 106 1.62 6.45 23.70
C LEU A 106 2.90 7.17 24.14
N MET A 107 3.78 7.50 23.18
CA MET A 107 5.01 8.23 23.40
C MET A 107 4.83 9.77 23.39
N GLU A 108 3.60 10.26 23.32
CA GLU A 108 3.25 11.68 23.30
C GLU A 108 3.85 12.50 22.12
N ASN A 109 4.33 11.80 21.09
CA ASN A 109 4.92 12.38 19.88
C ASN A 109 4.05 12.01 18.67
N TYR A 110 2.82 12.48 18.66
CA TYR A 110 1.85 12.22 17.60
C TYR A 110 1.72 13.44 16.67
N PRO A 111 1.59 13.25 15.34
CA PRO A 111 1.37 14.37 14.42
C PRO A 111 0.19 15.25 14.83
N LYS A 112 0.36 16.57 14.76
CA LYS A 112 -0.69 17.54 15.10
C LYS A 112 -1.85 17.47 14.12
N ASN A 113 -1.54 17.25 12.84
CA ASN A 113 -2.53 17.08 11.78
C ASN A 113 -2.28 15.74 11.10
N ILE A 114 -3.35 14.99 10.83
CA ILE A 114 -3.26 13.72 10.09
C ILE A 114 -4.42 13.59 9.11
N ALA A 115 -4.13 13.11 7.91
CA ALA A 115 -5.15 12.68 6.97
C ALA A 115 -4.77 11.36 6.30
N LEU A 116 -5.78 10.50 6.16
CA LEU A 116 -5.73 9.25 5.41
C LEU A 116 -6.58 9.41 4.16
N ILE A 117 -5.97 9.26 3.00
CA ILE A 117 -6.62 9.27 1.69
C ILE A 117 -6.53 7.86 1.16
N GLY A 118 -7.63 7.14 1.16
CA GLY A 118 -7.63 5.77 0.66
C GLY A 118 -8.67 5.53 -0.41
N VAL A 119 -8.40 4.55 -1.25
CA VAL A 119 -9.27 4.12 -2.35
C VAL A 119 -9.80 2.72 -2.05
N GLN A 120 -11.06 2.47 -2.40
CA GLN A 120 -11.62 1.12 -2.40
C GLN A 120 -10.96 0.30 -3.52
N PRO A 121 -10.24 -0.79 -3.21
CA PRO A 121 -9.64 -1.63 -4.24
C PRO A 121 -10.70 -2.44 -5.00
N GLU A 122 -10.39 -2.79 -6.26
CA GLU A 122 -11.12 -3.79 -7.04
C GLU A 122 -10.49 -5.17 -6.89
N LEU A 123 -9.15 -5.24 -6.93
CA LEU A 123 -8.38 -6.47 -6.89
C LEU A 123 -7.12 -6.31 -6.03
N ILE A 124 -7.06 -7.07 -4.94
CA ILE A 124 -5.88 -7.12 -4.04
C ILE A 124 -5.17 -8.48 -4.09
N GLU A 125 -5.83 -9.54 -4.57
CA GLU A 125 -5.29 -10.91 -4.56
C GLU A 125 -4.62 -11.28 -5.90
N ASP A 126 -3.76 -10.42 -6.45
CA ASP A 126 -3.03 -10.70 -7.69
C ASP A 126 -1.54 -10.34 -7.58
N PHE A 127 -0.75 -11.36 -7.23
CA PHE A 127 0.70 -11.22 -7.15
C PHE A 127 1.30 -10.98 -8.54
N GLY A 128 2.04 -9.89 -8.65
CA GLY A 128 2.61 -9.37 -9.88
C GLY A 128 1.61 -8.55 -10.72
N GLY A 129 0.38 -8.37 -10.23
CA GLY A 129 -0.65 -7.53 -10.81
C GLY A 129 -0.31 -6.04 -10.70
N SER A 130 -0.88 -5.23 -11.60
CA SER A 130 -0.82 -3.76 -11.51
C SER A 130 -2.10 -3.22 -10.89
N LEU A 131 -2.16 -1.90 -10.69
CA LEU A 131 -3.42 -1.22 -10.38
C LEU A 131 -4.47 -1.56 -11.44
N THR A 132 -5.68 -1.82 -10.99
CA THR A 132 -6.85 -1.93 -11.87
C THR A 132 -7.18 -0.58 -12.47
N PRO A 133 -7.78 -0.52 -13.69
CA PRO A 133 -8.06 0.75 -14.35
C PRO A 133 -8.92 1.72 -13.53
N LYS A 134 -9.85 1.20 -12.71
CA LYS A 134 -10.70 2.02 -11.84
C LYS A 134 -9.93 2.69 -10.72
N VAL A 135 -9.00 1.95 -10.10
CA VAL A 135 -8.15 2.46 -9.01
C VAL A 135 -7.06 3.38 -9.56
N GLU A 136 -6.44 3.00 -10.68
CA GLU A 136 -5.44 3.84 -11.35
C GLU A 136 -6.01 5.21 -11.75
N ALA A 137 -7.25 5.26 -12.23
CA ALA A 137 -7.93 6.51 -12.57
C ALA A 137 -8.11 7.47 -11.38
N GLN A 138 -7.93 7.02 -10.14
CA GLN A 138 -8.03 7.86 -8.94
C GLN A 138 -6.72 8.49 -8.49
N LEU A 139 -5.57 8.12 -9.10
CA LEU A 139 -4.26 8.64 -8.68
C LEU A 139 -4.23 10.17 -8.69
N GLU A 140 -4.61 10.82 -9.80
CA GLU A 140 -4.60 12.28 -9.92
C GLU A 140 -5.55 12.93 -8.91
N ASN A 141 -6.77 12.43 -8.77
CA ASN A 141 -7.75 12.93 -7.80
C ASN A 141 -7.23 12.85 -6.36
N CYS A 142 -6.62 11.74 -5.96
CA CYS A 142 -6.08 11.57 -4.61
C CYS A 142 -4.88 12.49 -4.35
N ILE A 143 -4.02 12.69 -5.35
CA ILE A 143 -2.88 13.61 -5.26
C ILE A 143 -3.37 15.05 -5.11
N GLU A 144 -4.37 15.47 -5.91
CA GLU A 144 -4.95 16.82 -5.80
C GLU A 144 -5.57 17.05 -4.42
N ILE A 145 -6.30 16.07 -3.88
CA ILE A 145 -6.82 16.12 -2.51
C ILE A 145 -5.68 16.30 -1.49
N ALA A 146 -4.59 15.55 -1.62
CA ALA A 146 -3.44 15.68 -0.72
C ALA A 146 -2.79 17.05 -0.82
N VAL A 147 -2.61 17.58 -2.04
CA VAL A 147 -2.06 18.93 -2.29
C VAL A 147 -2.91 19.99 -1.59
N GLU A 148 -4.24 19.91 -1.69
CA GLU A 148 -5.12 20.86 -1.02
C GLU A 148 -5.07 20.74 0.50
N ILE A 149 -4.89 19.52 1.03
CA ILE A 149 -4.70 19.32 2.47
C ILE A 149 -3.38 19.93 2.95
N VAL A 150 -2.26 19.66 2.29
CA VAL A 150 -0.95 20.18 2.73
C VAL A 150 -0.89 21.71 2.60
N LYS A 151 -1.50 22.30 1.56
CA LYS A 151 -1.68 23.76 1.47
C LYS A 151 -2.48 24.33 2.64
N SER A 152 -3.52 23.62 3.09
CA SER A 152 -4.31 24.03 4.26
C SER A 152 -3.51 23.99 5.57
N TRP A 153 -2.40 23.24 5.60
CA TRP A 153 -1.43 23.24 6.69
C TRP A 153 -0.35 24.32 6.54
N GLY A 154 -0.39 25.14 5.49
CA GLY A 154 0.58 26.20 5.24
C GLY A 154 1.87 25.75 4.59
N VAL A 155 1.85 24.61 3.88
CA VAL A 155 2.95 24.13 3.04
C VAL A 155 2.77 24.69 1.63
N ASP A 156 3.82 25.29 1.08
CA ASP A 156 3.84 25.74 -0.31
C ASP A 156 4.08 24.55 -1.24
N VAL A 157 3.32 24.47 -2.32
CA VAL A 157 3.37 23.35 -3.29
C VAL A 157 3.40 23.91 -4.70
N ILE A 158 4.41 23.52 -5.48
CA ILE A 158 4.57 23.95 -6.88
C ILE A 158 4.33 22.75 -7.78
N LYS A 159 3.40 22.86 -8.73
CA LYS A 159 3.21 21.83 -9.77
C LYS A 159 4.33 21.98 -10.80
N ARG A 160 5.04 20.89 -11.08
CA ARG A 160 6.11 20.86 -12.08
C ARG A 160 5.50 20.99 -13.49
N PRO A 161 6.17 21.70 -14.41
CA PRO A 161 5.72 21.80 -15.80
C PRO A 161 5.92 20.47 -16.54
N GLU A 162 6.96 19.71 -16.20
CA GLU A 162 7.24 18.38 -16.73
C GLU A 162 7.54 17.41 -15.58
N PRO A 163 7.07 16.15 -15.64
CA PRO A 163 7.30 15.19 -14.57
C PRO A 163 8.77 14.75 -14.44
N GLU A 164 9.27 14.59 -13.22
CA GLU A 164 10.63 14.10 -12.93
C GLU A 164 10.61 12.93 -11.94
N LEU A 165 11.05 11.74 -12.35
CA LEU A 165 11.05 10.55 -11.49
C LEU A 165 12.31 10.53 -10.61
N SER A 166 12.20 10.91 -9.33
CA SER A 166 13.34 10.97 -8.40
C SER A 166 13.34 9.85 -7.35
N LEU A 167 12.16 9.45 -6.84
CA LEU A 167 12.03 8.46 -5.77
C LEU A 167 12.16 6.98 -6.20
N VAL A 168 12.07 6.68 -7.50
CA VAL A 168 11.95 5.30 -7.97
C VAL A 168 13.32 4.68 -8.26
N GLN A 169 13.59 3.50 -7.67
CA GLN A 169 14.61 2.60 -8.23
C GLN A 169 14.18 2.22 -9.64
N LYS A 170 15.00 2.50 -10.66
CA LYS A 170 14.64 2.38 -12.09
C LYS A 170 14.03 1.02 -12.49
N GLU A 171 14.29 -0.02 -11.72
CA GLU A 171 13.79 -1.38 -11.87
C GLU A 171 12.31 -1.56 -11.46
N LEU A 172 11.77 -0.68 -10.62
CA LEU A 172 10.37 -0.71 -10.12
C LEU A 172 9.48 0.40 -10.74
N ASP A 173 10.04 1.15 -11.70
CA ASP A 173 9.28 2.07 -12.53
C ASP A 173 8.08 1.35 -13.15
N LYS A 174 6.88 1.91 -12.99
CA LYS A 174 5.64 1.28 -13.44
C LYS A 174 5.70 0.92 -14.92
N THR A 175 6.18 1.83 -15.77
CA THR A 175 6.20 1.62 -17.22
C THR A 175 7.12 0.45 -17.56
N LYS A 176 8.31 0.42 -16.96
CA LYS A 176 9.26 -0.66 -17.16
C LYS A 176 8.74 -1.99 -16.61
N TYR A 177 8.19 -2.00 -15.40
CA TYR A 177 7.61 -3.19 -14.78
C TYR A 177 6.49 -3.79 -15.64
N GLU A 178 5.56 -2.96 -16.10
CA GLU A 178 4.45 -3.39 -16.96
C GLU A 178 4.91 -3.91 -18.32
N GLN A 179 5.98 -3.34 -18.89
CA GLN A 179 6.51 -3.76 -20.20
C GLN A 179 7.39 -5.01 -20.12
N GLU A 180 8.09 -5.21 -19.00
CA GLU A 180 9.06 -6.29 -18.85
C GLU A 180 8.51 -7.49 -18.06
N ARG A 181 7.36 -7.36 -17.37
CA ARG A 181 6.77 -8.50 -16.64
C ARG A 181 6.31 -9.60 -17.61
N PRO A 182 6.55 -10.89 -17.27
CA PRO A 182 6.03 -12.00 -18.07
C PRO A 182 4.50 -11.96 -18.18
N ALA A 183 3.98 -12.40 -19.32
CA ALA A 183 2.54 -12.63 -19.48
C ALA A 183 2.03 -13.66 -18.46
N GLU A 184 0.75 -13.56 -18.10
CA GLU A 184 0.14 -14.39 -17.05
C GLU A 184 0.27 -15.90 -17.32
N ASP A 185 0.19 -16.31 -18.57
CA ASP A 185 0.32 -17.69 -19.02
C ASP A 185 1.76 -18.22 -18.99
N VAL A 186 2.75 -17.33 -18.91
CA VAL A 186 4.18 -17.65 -18.80
C VAL A 186 4.67 -17.54 -17.36
N ALA A 187 4.03 -16.72 -16.53
CA ALA A 187 4.37 -16.55 -15.12
C ALA A 187 4.04 -17.83 -14.33
N LEU A 188 5.06 -18.55 -13.86
CA LEU A 188 4.88 -19.80 -13.11
C LEU A 188 4.37 -19.52 -11.67
N ARG A 189 3.04 -19.40 -11.52
CA ARG A 189 2.36 -19.05 -10.24
C ARG A 189 2.28 -20.20 -9.22
N VAL A 190 2.76 -21.39 -9.59
CA VAL A 190 2.68 -22.62 -8.79
C VAL A 190 4.00 -23.02 -8.12
N GLY A 191 5.05 -22.20 -8.22
CA GLY A 191 6.37 -22.46 -7.62
C GLY A 191 7.49 -22.54 -8.65
N ASP A 192 8.72 -22.81 -8.20
CA ASP A 192 9.92 -22.82 -9.05
C ASP A 192 10.02 -24.12 -9.88
N GLU A 193 10.22 -24.01 -11.20
CA GLU A 193 10.32 -25.18 -12.08
C GLU A 193 11.40 -26.16 -11.62
N ARG A 194 12.53 -25.65 -11.11
CA ARG A 194 13.67 -26.47 -10.67
C ARG A 194 13.33 -27.36 -9.50
N VAL A 195 12.29 -26.99 -8.74
CA VAL A 195 11.77 -27.79 -7.63
C VAL A 195 10.62 -28.68 -8.11
N LEU A 196 9.77 -28.18 -9.00
CA LEU A 196 8.59 -28.89 -9.47
C LEU A 196 8.89 -30.03 -10.44
N VAL A 197 9.99 -29.96 -11.19
CA VAL A 197 10.42 -30.99 -12.15
C VAL A 197 11.50 -31.92 -11.61
N ASP A 198 12.00 -31.66 -10.40
CA ASP A 198 13.04 -32.48 -9.79
C ASP A 198 12.43 -33.68 -9.04
N ASP A 199 12.69 -34.88 -9.54
CA ASP A 199 12.22 -36.15 -8.99
C ASP A 199 12.71 -36.43 -7.55
N GLN A 200 13.73 -35.70 -7.07
CA GLN A 200 14.17 -35.73 -5.67
C GLN A 200 13.13 -35.10 -4.73
N PHE A 201 12.33 -34.16 -5.22
CA PHE A 201 11.28 -33.49 -4.47
C PHE A 201 9.92 -34.09 -4.81
N LYS A 202 9.42 -34.94 -3.92
CA LYS A 202 8.04 -35.44 -4.03
C LYS A 202 7.08 -34.47 -3.37
N LEU A 203 6.18 -33.91 -4.17
CA LEU A 203 5.02 -33.20 -3.66
C LEU A 203 4.20 -34.16 -2.78
N ARG A 204 3.83 -33.73 -1.58
CA ARG A 204 2.95 -34.53 -0.72
C ARG A 204 1.50 -34.24 -1.07
N ASP A 205 0.74 -35.29 -1.37
CA ASP A 205 -0.71 -35.20 -1.57
C ASP A 205 -1.48 -34.99 -0.25
N GLN A 206 -0.81 -35.16 0.90
CA GLN A 206 -1.38 -35.04 2.24
C GLN A 206 -0.67 -33.97 3.08
N PRO A 207 -1.42 -33.21 3.90
CA PRO A 207 -0.82 -32.13 4.67
C PRO A 207 0.00 -32.67 5.81
N LEU A 208 1.07 -31.94 6.12
CA LEU A 208 1.96 -32.22 7.26
C LEU A 208 1.19 -32.26 8.59
N HIS A 209 0.06 -31.55 8.67
CA HIS A 209 -0.84 -31.55 9.82
C HIS A 209 -2.28 -31.26 9.37
N GLN A 210 -3.29 -31.76 10.11
CA GLN A 210 -4.67 -31.36 9.88
C GLN A 210 -4.80 -29.83 10.02
N GLY A 211 -5.29 -29.17 8.97
CA GLY A 211 -5.47 -27.72 8.93
C GLY A 211 -4.41 -26.92 8.17
N ILE A 212 -3.38 -27.57 7.62
CA ILE A 212 -2.41 -26.94 6.70
C ILE A 212 -2.79 -27.30 5.26
N SER A 213 -2.80 -26.34 4.34
CA SER A 213 -3.11 -26.54 2.92
C SER A 213 -1.99 -27.29 2.19
N ASN A 214 -2.33 -28.18 1.25
CA ASN A 214 -1.40 -28.87 0.33
C ASN A 214 -1.14 -28.13 -0.97
N VAL A 215 -1.73 -26.94 -1.12
CA VAL A 215 -1.69 -26.23 -2.39
C VAL A 215 -0.27 -25.68 -2.61
N LYS A 216 0.22 -25.79 -3.85
CA LYS A 216 1.55 -25.33 -4.29
C LYS A 216 1.75 -23.81 -4.20
N SER A 217 0.70 -23.07 -3.88
CA SER A 217 0.77 -21.68 -3.48
C SER A 217 0.74 -21.61 -1.95
N VAL A 218 1.54 -20.72 -1.37
CA VAL A 218 1.16 -20.20 -0.05
C VAL A 218 -0.21 -19.56 -0.26
N PRO A 219 -1.30 -20.10 0.32
CA PRO A 219 -2.53 -19.35 0.37
C PRO A 219 -2.22 -18.20 1.34
N ILE A 220 -1.90 -17.03 0.79
CA ILE A 220 -1.81 -15.81 1.57
C ILE A 220 -3.24 -15.42 2.04
N ASP A 221 -4.26 -16.03 1.41
CA ASP A 221 -5.66 -16.11 1.82
C ASP A 221 -5.89 -17.10 2.98
N GLY A 222 -5.60 -16.67 4.21
CA GLY A 222 -5.99 -17.37 5.43
C GLY A 222 -7.45 -17.13 5.86
N ARG A 223 -8.36 -16.63 5.00
CA ARG A 223 -9.72 -16.25 5.44
C ARG A 223 -10.87 -16.99 4.76
N LYS A 224 -10.65 -17.77 3.69
CA LYS A 224 -11.74 -18.53 3.05
C LYS A 224 -11.97 -19.98 3.51
N LEU A 225 -11.35 -20.44 4.60
CA LEU A 225 -11.54 -21.83 5.09
C LEU A 225 -12.49 -22.02 6.28
N PHE A 226 -13.29 -21.01 6.64
CA PHE A 226 -14.34 -21.19 7.64
C PHE A 226 -15.72 -20.81 7.09
N GLU A 227 -16.36 -21.75 6.38
CA GLU A 227 -17.81 -21.75 6.19
C GLU A 227 -18.44 -23.06 6.66
N SER A 228 -19.36 -22.89 7.62
CA SER A 228 -20.33 -23.79 8.27
C SER A 228 -20.02 -25.29 8.42
N LYS A 229 -19.82 -25.72 9.67
CA LYS A 229 -20.28 -27.05 10.10
C LYS A 229 -21.81 -27.07 10.06
N SER A 230 -22.37 -27.93 9.21
CA SER A 230 -23.70 -28.52 9.40
C SER A 230 -23.51 -29.92 9.97
#